data_AF-A0A8X6WNL6-F1
#
_entry.id   AF-A0A8X6WNL6-F1
#
_cell.length_a   1.000
_cell.length_b   1.000
_cell.length_c   1.000
_cell.angle_alpha   90.00
_cell.angle_beta   90.00
_cell.angle_gamma   90.00
#
_symmetry.space_group_name_H-M   'P 1'
#
loop_
_entity.id
_entity.type
_entity.pdbx_description
1 polymer ?
#
loop_
_entity_poly.entity_id
_entity_poly.type
_entity_poly.pdbx_seq_one_letter_code
_entity_poly.pdbx_strand_id
1 'polypeptide(L)'
;MTTKMSRRTLNISHETRSPSPQVSTSTSDRRRSNLSPTRITRIQEKADLQNLNDRLATYIDTVRNLEQENSRLSTLIRTTQETTTKEVTNVKNCYEKELSEVRKVLDITAKEKAKLQLEADKWKSEADDLRIKLLKKEKELGNAEKQAKTSDLLNQDLQKRISHLTTENRRLENQLREALAENDDFGKQLQALKRKLDDETLARVDLENRLQSAKEELAFKENVYQREITETRHLKETEISELNSQLAENYEQKLADTLSELREQYETQLRMNKDEIETIYETKIADLQKKLDRNADFSASYRDELRTLKTKVDSLSSKNNNLESTNISLLNRIKDLEKMLEQEREWHNDALSAKEEELRTLRNEMEQQLAEYRELLDIKVALDMEIAAYRKLLEGEEIRLNISPSSSRASSPQPSRLTPLRSHKRRRILTDSERTSSGIQTSARASGDVEVSEHDMQGKFVKIHNKGKQEISLGSWQLVQKGEGAEVTYKFPRAAVIKPNTTVTVWSSNSGISASPPQTLVMKNQSWCSSSSLLTTLLNSNGDETASRESIKVSESSEIHHMEE
;
A
#
# COMPACT_ATOMS: atom_id res chain seq x y z
N MET A 1 -44.31 -51.11 148.12
CA MET A 1 -43.96 -50.00 149.02
C MET A 1 -45.15 -49.04 149.05
N THR A 2 -45.58 -48.36 150.13
CA THR A 2 -45.28 -48.39 151.60
C THR A 2 -46.32 -47.50 152.33
N THR A 3 -46.60 -47.54 153.64
CA THR A 3 -46.66 -48.60 154.69
C THR A 3 -47.03 -47.95 156.05
N LYS A 4 -48.10 -48.42 156.75
CA LYS A 4 -48.41 -48.15 158.20
C LYS A 4 -48.72 -46.66 158.58
N MET A 5 -49.13 -46.20 159.79
CA MET A 5 -49.80 -46.68 161.05
C MET A 5 -50.13 -45.43 161.93
N SER A 6 -50.87 -45.37 163.05
CA SER A 6 -51.86 -46.21 163.80
C SER A 6 -52.38 -45.39 165.02
N ARG A 7 -53.04 -46.05 165.99
CA ARG A 7 -53.64 -45.60 167.29
C ARG A 7 -55.12 -45.18 167.19
N ARG A 8 -56.09 -45.72 167.95
CA ARG A 8 -56.23 -46.06 169.41
C ARG A 8 -56.58 -44.83 170.28
N THR A 9 -57.51 -44.82 171.26
CA THR A 9 -58.36 -45.89 171.87
C THR A 9 -59.42 -45.33 172.86
N LEU A 10 -60.49 -46.12 173.15
CA LEU A 10 -61.27 -46.16 174.43
C LEU A 10 -62.13 -44.92 174.82
N ASN A 11 -63.15 -44.95 175.71
CA ASN A 11 -64.16 -45.95 176.16
C ASN A 11 -65.17 -45.28 177.15
N ILE A 12 -66.34 -45.89 177.45
CA ILE A 12 -67.20 -45.64 178.66
C ILE A 12 -67.92 -44.25 178.73
N SER A 13 -69.18 -44.06 179.18
CA SER A 13 -70.26 -44.93 179.74
C SER A 13 -71.67 -44.29 179.72
N HIS A 14 -72.72 -45.14 179.77
CA HIS A 14 -74.06 -45.03 180.43
C HIS A 14 -74.83 -43.68 180.47
N GLU A 15 -76.08 -43.62 179.98
CA GLU A 15 -77.37 -43.77 180.72
C GLU A 15 -77.59 -42.77 181.87
N THR A 16 -78.75 -42.09 181.96
CA THR A 16 -80.00 -42.61 182.58
C THR A 16 -81.11 -41.54 182.47
N ARG A 17 -82.42 -41.77 182.69
CA ARG A 17 -83.33 -42.95 182.69
C ARG A 17 -84.77 -42.44 182.91
N SER A 18 -85.79 -43.11 182.38
CA SER A 18 -87.21 -42.80 182.65
C SER A 18 -87.63 -43.13 184.10
N PRO A 19 -88.58 -42.39 184.72
CA PRO A 19 -89.24 -42.81 185.94
C PRO A 19 -90.73 -43.15 185.74
N SER A 20 -91.13 -44.37 186.16
CA SER A 20 -92.52 -44.70 186.50
C SER A 20 -92.66 -44.78 188.03
N PRO A 21 -93.84 -44.48 188.60
CA PRO A 21 -94.12 -44.61 190.05
C PRO A 21 -94.43 -46.07 190.45
N GLN A 22 -94.49 -46.48 191.72
CA GLN A 22 -93.89 -46.03 193.00
C GLN A 22 -94.13 -47.16 194.03
N VAL A 23 -93.25 -47.38 195.02
CA VAL A 23 -93.49 -48.27 196.18
C VAL A 23 -92.78 -47.71 197.43
N SER A 24 -93.33 -48.00 198.62
CA SER A 24 -92.93 -47.51 199.97
C SER A 24 -93.24 -46.02 200.21
N THR A 25 -93.68 -45.59 201.41
CA THR A 25 -93.25 -45.94 202.79
C THR A 25 -94.45 -46.00 203.76
N SER A 26 -94.63 -47.11 204.50
CA SER A 26 -94.28 -47.34 205.91
C SER A 26 -95.02 -46.51 206.99
N THR A 27 -95.96 -47.16 207.68
CA THR A 27 -96.21 -47.14 209.16
C THR A 27 -96.23 -45.80 209.93
N SER A 28 -97.36 -45.49 210.61
CA SER A 28 -97.46 -45.67 212.09
C SER A 28 -98.83 -45.35 212.71
N ASP A 29 -99.12 -46.06 213.81
CA ASP A 29 -100.15 -45.88 214.85
C ASP A 29 -99.95 -44.56 215.67
N ARG A 30 -100.87 -43.99 216.49
CA ARG A 30 -102.34 -44.11 216.70
C ARG A 30 -102.86 -43.04 217.70
N ARG A 31 -104.21 -42.91 217.78
CA ARG A 31 -105.06 -42.63 218.98
C ARG A 31 -105.22 -41.20 219.56
N ARG A 32 -106.52 -40.88 219.77
CA ARG A 32 -107.18 -40.04 220.81
C ARG A 32 -107.05 -38.50 220.69
N SER A 33 -108.06 -37.70 221.10
CA SER A 33 -109.50 -37.96 221.36
C SER A 33 -110.29 -36.63 221.52
N ASN A 34 -111.59 -36.75 221.89
CA ASN A 34 -112.52 -35.69 222.33
C ASN A 34 -113.25 -35.00 221.16
N LEU A 35 -114.47 -34.44 221.30
CA LEU A 35 -115.29 -34.11 222.49
C LEU A 35 -116.73 -34.69 222.39
N SER A 36 -117.51 -34.55 223.49
CA SER A 36 -118.97 -34.72 223.51
C SER A 36 -119.62 -33.61 224.35
N PRO A 37 -120.77 -33.02 223.97
CA PRO A 37 -121.40 -31.93 224.73
C PRO A 37 -122.82 -32.23 225.22
N THR A 38 -123.19 -31.69 226.39
CA THR A 38 -124.61 -31.56 226.76
C THR A 38 -124.91 -30.28 227.54
N ARG A 39 -125.83 -29.48 226.98
CA ARG A 39 -126.63 -28.38 227.58
C ARG A 39 -125.96 -27.12 228.14
N ILE A 40 -124.66 -27.10 228.46
CA ILE A 40 -123.91 -25.83 228.65
C ILE A 40 -123.16 -25.44 227.37
N THR A 41 -122.78 -26.42 226.54
CA THR A 41 -121.84 -26.26 225.42
C THR A 41 -122.42 -25.72 224.11
N ARG A 42 -123.75 -25.73 223.94
CA ARG A 42 -124.41 -25.50 222.63
C ARG A 42 -124.23 -24.08 222.05
N ILE A 43 -123.86 -23.11 222.88
CA ILE A 43 -123.50 -21.75 222.45
C ILE A 43 -122.03 -21.70 221.99
N GLN A 44 -121.14 -22.37 222.72
CA GLN A 44 -119.71 -22.49 222.38
C GLN A 44 -119.53 -23.18 221.01
N GLU A 45 -120.16 -24.34 220.83
CA GLU A 45 -120.08 -25.10 219.56
C GLU A 45 -120.56 -24.31 218.34
N LYS A 46 -121.56 -23.43 218.52
CA LYS A 46 -122.03 -22.58 217.42
C LYS A 46 -120.97 -21.55 217.02
N ALA A 47 -120.24 -20.98 217.99
CA ALA A 47 -119.14 -20.07 217.71
C ALA A 47 -117.94 -20.80 217.08
N ASP A 48 -117.59 -21.99 217.56
CA ASP A 48 -116.49 -22.79 217.02
C ASP A 48 -116.79 -23.31 215.59
N LEU A 49 -118.02 -23.75 215.32
CA LEU A 49 -118.47 -24.11 213.97
C LEU A 49 -118.55 -22.90 213.04
N GLN A 50 -118.89 -21.72 213.55
CA GLN A 50 -118.86 -20.49 212.76
C GLN A 50 -117.41 -20.10 212.42
N ASN A 51 -116.49 -20.10 213.38
CA ASN A 51 -115.06 -19.87 213.16
C ASN A 51 -114.43 -20.91 212.20
N LEU A 52 -114.86 -22.18 212.27
CA LEU A 52 -114.47 -23.21 211.31
C LEU A 52 -115.02 -22.95 209.91
N ASN A 53 -116.27 -22.49 209.79
CA ASN A 53 -116.87 -22.09 208.51
C ASN A 53 -116.23 -20.81 207.95
N ASP A 54 -115.84 -19.84 208.78
CA ASP A 54 -115.13 -18.62 208.36
C ASP A 54 -113.70 -18.95 207.88
N ARG A 55 -113.04 -19.93 208.52
CA ARG A 55 -111.79 -20.54 208.03
C ARG A 55 -111.99 -21.33 206.73
N LEU A 56 -113.08 -22.08 206.59
CA LEU A 56 -113.39 -22.77 205.34
C LEU A 56 -113.74 -21.79 204.22
N ALA A 57 -114.42 -20.68 204.50
CA ALA A 57 -114.69 -19.61 203.55
C ALA A 57 -113.37 -18.97 203.07
N THR A 58 -112.50 -18.55 203.98
CA THR A 58 -111.17 -18.02 203.61
C THR A 58 -110.27 -19.05 202.92
N TYR A 59 -110.42 -20.35 203.20
CA TYR A 59 -109.74 -21.41 202.45
C TYR A 59 -110.35 -21.64 201.05
N ILE A 60 -111.68 -21.57 200.90
CA ILE A 60 -112.37 -21.66 199.61
C ILE A 60 -112.08 -20.42 198.75
N ASP A 61 -111.98 -19.23 199.34
CA ASP A 61 -111.61 -18.01 198.64
C ASP A 61 -110.13 -17.99 198.25
N THR A 62 -109.23 -18.55 199.07
CA THR A 62 -107.82 -18.72 198.66
C THR A 62 -107.64 -19.83 197.62
N VAL A 63 -108.41 -20.93 197.68
CA VAL A 63 -108.47 -21.93 196.60
C VAL A 63 -109.04 -21.33 195.31
N ARG A 64 -110.13 -20.55 195.38
CA ARG A 64 -110.68 -19.82 194.21
C ARG A 64 -109.69 -18.83 193.64
N ASN A 65 -108.99 -18.06 194.47
CA ASN A 65 -107.90 -17.21 194.02
C ASN A 65 -106.81 -18.03 193.35
N LEU A 66 -106.40 -19.18 193.90
CA LEU A 66 -105.39 -20.05 193.28
C LEU A 66 -105.88 -20.71 191.98
N GLU A 67 -107.15 -21.07 191.87
CA GLU A 67 -107.75 -21.57 190.62
C GLU A 67 -107.85 -20.47 189.56
N GLN A 68 -108.23 -19.25 189.96
CA GLN A 68 -108.27 -18.07 189.10
C GLN A 68 -106.86 -17.64 188.68
N GLU A 69 -105.88 -17.69 189.58
CA GLU A 69 -104.46 -17.42 189.35
C GLU A 69 -103.85 -18.48 188.42
N ASN A 70 -104.15 -19.75 188.64
CA ASN A 70 -103.68 -20.86 187.78
C ASN A 70 -104.36 -20.83 186.39
N SER A 71 -105.63 -20.42 186.31
CA SER A 71 -106.32 -20.13 185.05
C SER A 71 -105.71 -18.91 184.33
N ARG A 72 -105.38 -17.84 185.07
CA ARG A 72 -104.67 -16.65 184.57
C ARG A 72 -103.27 -17.00 184.08
N LEU A 73 -102.54 -17.86 184.80
CA LEU A 73 -101.21 -18.35 184.40
C LEU A 73 -101.30 -19.29 183.20
N SER A 74 -102.28 -20.20 183.15
CA SER A 74 -102.50 -21.10 182.02
C SER A 74 -102.89 -20.34 180.74
N THR A 75 -103.75 -19.32 180.87
CA THR A 75 -104.08 -18.42 179.75
C THR A 75 -102.90 -17.53 179.36
N LEU A 76 -102.11 -17.03 180.32
CA LEU A 76 -100.88 -16.28 180.05
C LEU A 76 -99.86 -17.14 179.30
N ILE A 77 -99.56 -18.35 179.79
CA ILE A 77 -98.68 -19.33 179.14
C ILE A 77 -99.15 -19.65 177.72
N ARG A 78 -100.46 -19.90 177.53
CA ARG A 78 -101.02 -20.10 176.19
C ARG A 78 -100.83 -18.88 175.31
N THR A 79 -101.12 -17.67 175.79
CA THR A 79 -100.94 -16.45 174.99
C THR A 79 -99.49 -16.15 174.67
N THR A 80 -98.54 -16.36 175.59
CA THR A 80 -97.11 -16.16 175.33
C THR A 80 -96.52 -17.25 174.42
N GLN A 81 -97.00 -18.49 174.51
CA GLN A 81 -96.67 -19.54 173.54
C GLN A 81 -97.26 -19.22 172.16
N GLU A 82 -98.48 -18.70 172.10
CA GLU A 82 -99.11 -18.22 170.86
C GLU A 82 -98.38 -17.00 170.26
N THR A 83 -97.92 -16.02 171.04
CA THR A 83 -97.13 -14.90 170.50
C THR A 83 -95.75 -15.38 170.07
N THR A 84 -95.04 -16.16 170.87
CA THR A 84 -93.72 -16.71 170.52
C THR A 84 -93.77 -17.54 169.24
N THR A 85 -94.80 -18.38 169.06
CA THR A 85 -94.97 -19.16 167.82
C THR A 85 -95.36 -18.28 166.62
N LYS A 86 -96.18 -17.24 166.81
CA LYS A 86 -96.46 -16.24 165.76
C LYS A 86 -95.21 -15.44 165.38
N GLU A 87 -94.39 -15.03 166.35
CA GLU A 87 -93.12 -14.32 166.15
C GLU A 87 -92.09 -15.19 165.40
N VAL A 88 -91.87 -16.43 165.85
CA VAL A 88 -90.98 -17.39 165.17
C VAL A 88 -91.48 -17.69 163.75
N THR A 89 -92.80 -17.81 163.55
CA THR A 89 -93.40 -18.01 162.22
C THR A 89 -93.25 -16.77 161.34
N ASN A 90 -93.41 -15.57 161.88
CA ASN A 90 -93.21 -14.31 161.15
C ASN A 90 -91.74 -14.13 160.74
N VAL A 91 -90.79 -14.35 161.65
CA VAL A 91 -89.34 -14.31 161.36
C VAL A 91 -88.95 -15.37 160.33
N LYS A 92 -89.50 -16.60 160.44
CA LYS A 92 -89.34 -17.64 159.42
C LYS A 92 -89.87 -17.18 158.06
N ASN A 93 -91.08 -16.62 158.01
CA ASN A 93 -91.70 -16.15 156.78
C ASN A 93 -90.91 -14.98 156.14
N CYS A 94 -90.32 -14.09 156.95
CA CYS A 94 -89.41 -13.05 156.48
C CYS A 94 -88.16 -13.65 155.83
N TYR A 95 -87.44 -14.55 156.51
CA TYR A 95 -86.26 -15.20 155.95
C TYR A 95 -86.59 -16.10 154.73
N GLU A 96 -87.72 -16.81 154.73
CA GLU A 96 -88.17 -17.58 153.55
C GLU A 96 -88.50 -16.66 152.36
N LYS A 97 -89.09 -15.48 152.61
CA LYS A 97 -89.31 -14.45 151.59
C LYS A 97 -87.99 -13.90 151.05
N GLU A 98 -87.10 -13.41 151.91
CA GLU A 98 -85.78 -12.87 151.55
C GLU A 98 -84.96 -13.89 150.75
N LEU A 99 -84.92 -15.15 151.21
CA LEU A 99 -84.21 -16.23 150.53
C LEU A 99 -84.88 -16.61 149.19
N SER A 100 -86.20 -16.43 149.05
CA SER A 100 -86.88 -16.52 147.73
C SER A 100 -86.52 -15.36 146.79
N GLU A 101 -86.29 -14.16 147.33
CA GLU A 101 -85.94 -12.96 146.56
C GLU A 101 -84.48 -13.00 146.11
N VAL A 102 -83.56 -13.40 147.00
CA VAL A 102 -82.16 -13.69 146.65
C VAL A 102 -82.05 -14.78 145.58
N ARG A 103 -82.85 -15.86 145.66
CA ARG A 103 -82.92 -16.88 144.60
C ARG A 103 -83.41 -16.33 143.27
N LYS A 104 -84.47 -15.52 143.25
CA LYS A 104 -84.97 -14.87 142.01
C LYS A 104 -83.92 -13.94 141.40
N VAL A 105 -83.22 -13.15 142.22
CA VAL A 105 -82.14 -12.26 141.76
C VAL A 105 -80.97 -13.07 141.20
N LEU A 106 -80.59 -14.19 141.84
CA LEU A 106 -79.57 -15.10 141.34
C LEU A 106 -79.96 -15.70 139.98
N ASP A 107 -81.20 -16.18 139.83
CA ASP A 107 -81.71 -16.75 138.58
C ASP A 107 -81.77 -15.72 137.44
N ILE A 108 -82.16 -14.47 137.74
CA ILE A 108 -82.15 -13.36 136.78
C ILE A 108 -80.72 -13.02 136.38
N THR A 109 -79.82 -12.81 137.35
CA THR A 109 -78.40 -12.51 137.12
C THR A 109 -77.71 -13.63 136.32
N ALA A 110 -78.05 -14.89 136.57
CA ALA A 110 -77.53 -16.03 135.83
C ALA A 110 -78.01 -16.05 134.37
N LYS A 111 -79.29 -15.72 134.12
CA LYS A 111 -79.84 -15.58 132.75
C LYS A 111 -79.23 -14.39 132.00
N GLU A 112 -79.06 -13.26 132.66
CA GLU A 112 -78.42 -12.07 132.09
C GLU A 112 -76.94 -12.34 131.78
N LYS A 113 -76.19 -12.98 132.70
CA LYS A 113 -74.82 -13.43 132.46
C LYS A 113 -74.73 -14.41 131.29
N ALA A 114 -75.64 -15.38 131.19
CA ALA A 114 -75.67 -16.32 130.07
C ALA A 114 -75.98 -15.62 128.73
N LYS A 115 -76.91 -14.66 128.71
CA LYS A 115 -77.23 -13.84 127.54
C LYS A 115 -76.01 -13.00 127.11
N LEU A 116 -75.38 -12.28 128.04
CA LEU A 116 -74.19 -11.47 127.78
C LEU A 116 -73.00 -12.30 127.31
N GLN A 117 -72.85 -13.54 127.82
CA GLN A 117 -71.84 -14.47 127.33
C GLN A 117 -72.11 -14.87 125.87
N LEU A 118 -73.35 -15.24 125.52
CA LEU A 118 -73.72 -15.58 124.14
C LEU A 118 -73.56 -14.37 123.18
N GLU A 119 -73.86 -13.16 123.64
CA GLU A 119 -73.62 -11.93 122.87
C GLU A 119 -72.12 -11.67 122.70
N ALA A 120 -71.30 -11.84 123.74
CA ALA A 120 -69.84 -11.71 123.65
C ALA A 120 -69.22 -12.76 122.71
N ASP A 121 -69.65 -14.02 122.77
CA ASP A 121 -69.17 -15.08 121.89
C ASP A 121 -69.63 -14.87 120.43
N LYS A 122 -70.84 -14.33 120.20
CA LYS A 122 -71.28 -13.88 118.87
C LYS A 122 -70.37 -12.77 118.34
N TRP A 123 -70.19 -11.69 119.10
CA TRP A 123 -69.38 -10.54 118.65
C TRP A 123 -67.92 -10.91 118.43
N LYS A 124 -67.38 -11.84 119.23
CA LYS A 124 -66.04 -12.42 119.03
C LYS A 124 -65.96 -13.22 117.72
N SER A 125 -66.92 -14.11 117.47
CA SER A 125 -66.99 -14.86 116.21
C SER A 125 -67.09 -13.91 115.01
N GLU A 126 -67.94 -12.89 115.08
CA GLU A 126 -68.11 -11.87 114.04
C GLU A 126 -66.82 -11.05 113.81
N ALA A 127 -66.07 -10.72 114.88
CA ALA A 127 -64.77 -10.05 114.79
C ALA A 127 -63.68 -10.93 114.17
N ASP A 128 -63.61 -12.22 114.52
CA ASP A 128 -62.66 -13.18 113.92
C ASP A 128 -63.00 -13.41 112.43
N ASP A 129 -64.28 -13.47 112.09
CA ASP A 129 -64.78 -13.63 110.72
C ASP A 129 -64.49 -12.37 109.85
N LEU A 130 -64.64 -11.17 110.43
CA LEU A 130 -64.21 -9.90 109.82
C LEU A 130 -62.69 -9.82 109.68
N ARG A 131 -61.91 -10.30 110.66
CA ARG A 131 -60.44 -10.37 110.59
C ARG A 131 -59.96 -11.30 109.48
N ILE A 132 -60.61 -12.45 109.28
CA ILE A 132 -60.33 -13.38 108.18
C ILE A 132 -60.68 -12.73 106.82
N LYS A 133 -61.77 -11.95 106.74
CA LYS A 133 -62.14 -11.19 105.53
C LYS A 133 -61.13 -10.07 105.24
N LEU A 134 -60.65 -9.36 106.26
CA LEU A 134 -59.61 -8.33 106.14
C LEU A 134 -58.30 -8.93 105.60
N LEU A 135 -57.76 -9.97 106.23
CA LEU A 135 -56.53 -10.65 105.80
C LEU A 135 -56.60 -11.19 104.36
N LYS A 136 -57.79 -11.64 103.92
CA LYS A 136 -58.02 -12.02 102.51
C LYS A 136 -57.95 -10.80 101.58
N LYS A 137 -58.59 -9.68 101.95
CA LYS A 137 -58.58 -8.45 101.14
C LYS A 137 -57.22 -7.77 101.10
N GLU A 138 -56.44 -7.78 102.19
CA GLU A 138 -55.05 -7.34 102.22
C GLU A 138 -54.16 -8.18 101.28
N LYS A 139 -54.36 -9.50 101.25
CA LYS A 139 -53.65 -10.41 100.33
C LYS A 139 -54.06 -10.20 98.86
N GLU A 140 -55.35 -9.97 98.59
CA GLU A 140 -55.84 -9.63 97.26
C GLU A 140 -55.26 -8.29 96.77
N LEU A 141 -55.28 -7.25 97.61
CA LEU A 141 -54.68 -5.94 97.33
C LEU A 141 -53.18 -6.05 97.07
N GLY A 142 -52.43 -6.74 97.95
CA GLY A 142 -50.99 -6.95 97.80
C GLY A 142 -50.60 -7.81 96.59
N ASN A 143 -51.53 -8.55 95.99
CA ASN A 143 -51.34 -9.22 94.70
C ASN A 143 -51.67 -8.27 93.52
N ALA A 144 -52.76 -7.53 93.60
CA ALA A 144 -53.13 -6.52 92.59
C ALA A 144 -52.06 -5.43 92.45
N GLU A 145 -51.48 -4.96 93.56
CA GLU A 145 -50.34 -4.03 93.56
C GLU A 145 -49.12 -4.58 92.83
N LYS A 146 -48.79 -5.87 93.01
CA LYS A 146 -47.67 -6.50 92.31
C LYS A 146 -47.94 -6.57 90.81
N GLN A 147 -49.16 -6.94 90.42
CA GLN A 147 -49.58 -7.00 89.02
C GLN A 147 -49.57 -5.62 88.36
N ALA A 148 -50.03 -4.58 89.06
CA ALA A 148 -49.93 -3.19 88.60
C ALA A 148 -48.47 -2.79 88.38
N LYS A 149 -47.61 -2.99 89.39
CA LYS A 149 -46.16 -2.70 89.30
C LYS A 149 -45.47 -3.45 88.15
N THR A 150 -45.84 -4.70 87.85
CA THR A 150 -45.29 -5.41 86.67
C THR A 150 -45.84 -4.86 85.35
N SER A 151 -47.10 -4.41 85.31
CA SER A 151 -47.69 -3.80 84.12
C SER A 151 -47.10 -2.41 83.85
N ASP A 152 -46.83 -1.62 84.88
CA ASP A 152 -46.19 -0.30 84.77
C ASP A 152 -44.75 -0.40 84.25
N LEU A 153 -43.98 -1.39 84.73
CA LEU A 153 -42.63 -1.66 84.22
C LEU A 153 -42.65 -2.08 82.74
N LEU A 154 -43.61 -2.93 82.33
CA LEU A 154 -43.79 -3.32 80.93
C LEU A 154 -44.21 -2.13 80.07
N ASN A 155 -45.13 -1.28 80.54
CA ASN A 155 -45.54 -0.06 79.85
C ASN A 155 -44.36 0.91 79.65
N GLN A 156 -43.49 1.07 80.67
CA GLN A 156 -42.28 1.89 80.55
C GLN A 156 -41.28 1.33 79.54
N ASP A 157 -41.12 0.01 79.45
CA ASP A 157 -40.23 -0.61 78.45
C ASP A 157 -40.79 -0.48 77.03
N LEU A 158 -42.10 -0.73 76.85
CA LEU A 158 -42.78 -0.51 75.58
C LEU A 158 -42.72 0.96 75.13
N GLN A 159 -42.88 1.91 76.04
CA GLN A 159 -42.70 3.35 75.75
C GLN A 159 -41.26 3.67 75.30
N LYS A 160 -40.24 3.12 75.97
CA LYS A 160 -38.83 3.26 75.54
C LYS A 160 -38.64 2.67 74.14
N ARG A 161 -39.14 1.46 73.89
CA ARG A 161 -39.03 0.80 72.57
C ARG A 161 -39.74 1.59 71.46
N ILE A 162 -40.94 2.13 71.73
CA ILE A 162 -41.67 3.00 70.79
C ILE A 162 -40.88 4.28 70.52
N SER A 163 -40.34 4.94 71.55
CA SER A 163 -39.56 6.18 71.37
C SER A 163 -38.30 5.94 70.53
N HIS A 164 -37.57 4.85 70.79
CA HIS A 164 -36.38 4.47 70.04
C HIS A 164 -36.70 4.14 68.57
N LEU A 165 -37.73 3.32 68.32
CA LEU A 165 -38.19 3.02 66.96
C LEU A 165 -38.69 4.28 66.23
N THR A 166 -39.30 5.24 66.94
CA THR A 166 -39.73 6.52 66.36
C THR A 166 -38.53 7.38 65.96
N THR A 167 -37.48 7.44 66.79
CA THR A 167 -36.24 8.16 66.44
C THR A 167 -35.50 7.49 65.28
N GLU A 168 -35.46 6.16 65.23
CA GLU A 168 -34.78 5.41 64.17
C GLU A 168 -35.54 5.50 62.84
N ASN A 169 -36.88 5.43 62.86
CA ASN A 169 -37.68 5.62 61.65
C ASN A 169 -37.51 7.04 61.08
N ARG A 170 -37.51 8.08 61.92
CA ARG A 170 -37.19 9.45 61.47
C ARG A 170 -35.78 9.59 60.89
N ARG A 171 -34.80 8.86 61.44
CA ARG A 171 -33.43 8.82 60.93
C ARG A 171 -33.39 8.21 59.51
N LEU A 172 -34.09 7.10 59.31
CA LEU A 172 -34.22 6.42 58.02
C LEU A 172 -35.04 7.24 57.00
N GLU A 173 -36.12 7.90 57.42
CA GLU A 173 -36.92 8.82 56.59
C GLU A 173 -36.09 10.00 56.08
N ASN A 174 -35.18 10.53 56.91
CA ASN A 174 -34.25 11.59 56.50
C ASN A 174 -33.21 11.07 55.50
N GLN A 175 -32.56 9.94 55.79
CA GLN A 175 -31.60 9.33 54.85
C GLN A 175 -32.23 8.96 53.50
N LEU A 176 -33.48 8.50 53.50
CA LEU A 176 -34.23 8.25 52.26
C LEU A 176 -34.50 9.55 51.49
N ARG A 177 -34.84 10.64 52.19
CA ARG A 177 -35.06 11.95 51.56
C ARG A 177 -33.78 12.55 50.97
N GLU A 178 -32.66 12.39 51.68
CA GLU A 178 -31.32 12.77 51.23
C GLU A 178 -30.92 11.98 49.98
N ALA A 179 -31.02 10.65 50.00
CA ALA A 179 -30.72 9.80 48.84
C ALA A 179 -31.65 10.04 47.63
N LEU A 180 -32.92 10.41 47.86
CA LEU A 180 -33.84 10.81 46.79
C LEU A 180 -33.46 12.16 46.17
N ALA A 181 -33.00 13.12 46.98
CA ALA A 181 -32.52 14.41 46.48
C ALA A 181 -31.20 14.26 45.69
N GLU A 182 -30.26 13.45 46.17
CA GLU A 182 -29.03 13.11 45.44
C GLU A 182 -29.35 12.45 44.08
N ASN A 183 -30.31 11.52 44.04
CA ASN A 183 -30.72 10.85 42.80
C ASN A 183 -31.39 11.81 41.80
N ASP A 184 -32.21 12.76 42.28
CA ASP A 184 -32.79 13.83 41.46
C ASP A 184 -31.71 14.77 40.90
N ASP A 185 -30.72 15.16 41.71
CA ASP A 185 -29.59 15.97 41.26
C ASP A 185 -28.64 15.23 40.29
N PHE A 186 -28.37 13.94 40.50
CA PHE A 186 -27.69 13.11 39.50
C PHE A 186 -28.51 12.97 38.22
N GLY A 187 -29.84 12.89 38.31
CA GLY A 187 -30.76 12.91 37.17
C GLY A 187 -30.65 14.21 36.35
N LYS A 188 -30.63 15.37 37.02
CA LYS A 188 -30.43 16.69 36.39
C LYS A 188 -29.04 16.79 35.74
N GLN A 189 -27.99 16.35 36.43
CA GLN A 189 -26.62 16.32 35.90
C GLN A 189 -26.52 15.43 34.66
N LEU A 190 -27.11 14.23 34.68
CA LEU A 190 -27.17 13.33 33.53
C LEU A 190 -27.94 13.94 32.36
N GLN A 191 -29.06 14.63 32.60
CA GLN A 191 -29.80 15.32 31.53
C GLN A 191 -29.00 16.50 30.95
N ALA A 192 -28.29 17.27 31.78
CA ALA A 192 -27.44 18.37 31.33
C ALA A 192 -26.22 17.87 30.54
N LEU A 193 -25.61 16.76 30.93
CA LEU A 193 -24.51 16.12 30.20
C LEU A 193 -24.98 15.52 28.88
N LYS A 194 -26.19 14.94 28.82
CA LYS A 194 -26.80 14.49 27.56
C LYS A 194 -26.99 15.65 26.59
N ARG A 195 -27.63 16.74 27.01
CA ARG A 195 -27.79 17.93 26.15
C ARG A 195 -26.46 18.45 25.61
N LYS A 196 -25.42 18.56 26.45
CA LYS A 196 -24.07 18.95 26.01
C LYS A 196 -23.45 17.98 25.00
N LEU A 197 -23.70 16.67 25.14
CA LEU A 197 -23.27 15.68 24.15
C LEU A 197 -24.04 15.85 22.84
N ASP A 198 -25.36 16.05 22.91
CA ASP A 198 -26.21 16.30 21.74
C ASP A 198 -25.73 17.57 20.99
N ASP A 199 -25.55 18.68 21.72
CA ASP A 199 -25.01 19.96 21.21
C ASP A 199 -23.64 19.79 20.54
N GLU A 200 -22.70 19.07 21.18
CA GLU A 200 -21.36 18.81 20.64
C GLU A 200 -21.40 17.88 19.41
N THR A 201 -22.30 16.90 19.36
CA THR A 201 -22.47 16.06 18.16
C THR A 201 -23.04 16.83 16.97
N LEU A 202 -23.96 17.77 17.21
CA LEU A 202 -24.44 18.69 16.19
C LEU A 202 -23.31 19.60 15.70
N ALA A 203 -22.52 20.19 16.61
CA ALA A 203 -21.36 21.01 16.25
C ALA A 203 -20.31 20.22 15.44
N ARG A 204 -20.06 18.96 15.81
CA ARG A 204 -19.15 18.06 15.07
C ARG A 204 -19.63 17.80 13.64
N VAL A 205 -20.92 17.50 13.46
CA VAL A 205 -21.54 17.28 12.15
C VAL A 205 -21.52 18.56 11.30
N ASP A 206 -21.78 19.72 11.90
CA ASP A 206 -21.69 21.03 11.24
C ASP A 206 -20.25 21.32 10.73
N LEU A 207 -19.24 20.98 11.53
CA LEU A 207 -17.83 21.11 11.14
C LEU A 207 -17.43 20.08 10.06
N GLU A 208 -17.91 18.84 10.15
CA GLU A 208 -17.72 17.80 9.12
C GLU A 208 -18.32 18.23 7.78
N ASN A 209 -19.54 18.78 7.79
CA ASN A 209 -20.21 19.32 6.60
C ASN A 209 -19.43 20.49 5.99
N ARG A 210 -19.01 21.49 6.79
CA ARG A 210 -18.21 22.63 6.30
C ARG A 210 -16.86 22.19 5.74
N LEU A 211 -16.21 21.22 6.37
CA LEU A 211 -14.95 20.63 5.91
C LEU A 211 -15.13 19.87 4.59
N GLN A 212 -16.27 19.20 4.40
CA GLN A 212 -16.59 18.53 3.14
C GLN A 212 -16.86 19.54 2.01
N SER A 213 -17.66 20.59 2.24
CA SER A 213 -17.86 21.65 1.25
C SER A 213 -16.55 22.36 0.88
N ALA A 214 -15.65 22.60 1.85
CA ALA A 214 -14.34 23.19 1.58
C ALA A 214 -13.41 22.27 0.76
N LYS A 215 -13.50 20.94 0.93
CA LYS A 215 -12.81 19.96 0.06
C LYS A 215 -13.38 19.97 -1.36
N GLU A 216 -14.70 20.06 -1.50
CA GLU A 216 -15.36 20.11 -2.81
C GLU A 216 -15.02 21.42 -3.55
N GLU A 217 -14.96 22.55 -2.85
CA GLU A 217 -14.48 23.82 -3.40
C GLU A 217 -13.00 23.78 -3.79
N LEU A 218 -12.14 23.15 -2.98
CA LEU A 218 -10.73 22.95 -3.30
C LEU A 218 -10.56 22.07 -4.54
N ALA A 219 -11.22 20.91 -4.58
CA ALA A 219 -11.17 20.00 -5.72
C ALA A 219 -11.74 20.65 -6.99
N PHE A 220 -12.78 21.49 -6.88
CA PHE A 220 -13.28 22.28 -8.00
C PHE A 220 -12.20 23.26 -8.51
N LYS A 221 -11.55 24.02 -7.61
CA LYS A 221 -10.46 24.95 -7.95
C LYS A 221 -9.26 24.24 -8.58
N GLU A 222 -8.84 23.09 -8.04
CA GLU A 222 -7.79 22.25 -8.62
C GLU A 222 -8.15 21.81 -10.05
N ASN A 223 -9.40 21.38 -10.29
CA ASN A 223 -9.86 21.02 -11.64
C ASN A 223 -9.95 22.22 -12.59
N VAL A 224 -10.28 23.42 -12.10
CA VAL A 224 -10.26 24.66 -12.90
C VAL A 224 -8.83 25.05 -13.27
N TYR A 225 -7.92 25.16 -12.29
CA TYR A 225 -6.52 25.47 -12.57
C TYR A 225 -5.85 24.41 -13.46
N GLN A 226 -6.17 23.13 -13.29
CA GLN A 226 -5.65 22.08 -14.17
C GLN A 226 -6.16 22.25 -15.61
N ARG A 227 -7.41 22.70 -15.82
CA ARG A 227 -7.95 23.02 -17.15
C ARG A 227 -7.25 24.24 -17.75
N GLU A 228 -7.11 25.33 -17.00
CA GLU A 228 -6.37 26.53 -17.42
C GLU A 228 -4.91 26.20 -17.80
N ILE A 229 -4.26 25.31 -17.04
CA ILE A 229 -2.91 24.81 -17.35
C ILE A 229 -2.91 23.95 -18.63
N THR A 230 -3.91 23.10 -18.88
CA THR A 230 -3.99 22.36 -20.14
C THR A 230 -4.32 23.25 -21.34
N GLU A 231 -5.17 24.26 -21.17
CA GLU A 231 -5.57 25.21 -22.22
C GLU A 231 -4.41 26.13 -22.59
N THR A 232 -3.73 26.73 -21.61
CA THR A 232 -2.52 27.54 -21.85
C THR A 232 -1.37 26.73 -22.45
N ARG A 233 -1.23 25.44 -22.10
CA ARG A 233 -0.31 24.51 -22.78
C ARG A 233 -0.73 24.24 -24.22
N HIS A 234 -2.00 23.95 -24.48
CA HIS A 234 -2.51 23.70 -25.83
C HIS A 234 -2.35 24.94 -26.73
N LEU A 235 -2.60 26.14 -26.21
CA LEU A 235 -2.38 27.40 -26.92
C LEU A 235 -0.90 27.63 -27.23
N LYS A 236 0.00 27.33 -26.28
CA LYS A 236 1.46 27.35 -26.51
C LYS A 236 1.92 26.29 -27.52
N GLU A 237 1.31 25.10 -27.50
CA GLU A 237 1.63 24.01 -28.42
C GLU A 237 1.14 24.30 -29.84
N THR A 238 -0.03 24.92 -30.01
CA THR A 238 -0.48 25.42 -31.32
C THR A 238 0.35 26.60 -31.82
N GLU A 239 0.70 27.56 -30.96
CA GLU A 239 1.62 28.67 -31.31
C GLU A 239 2.98 28.13 -31.78
N ILE A 240 3.54 27.15 -31.08
CA ILE A 240 4.80 26.48 -31.48
C ILE A 240 4.61 25.66 -32.77
N SER A 241 3.47 24.99 -32.96
CA SER A 241 3.18 24.20 -34.17
C SER A 241 3.01 25.11 -35.40
N GLU A 242 2.32 26.24 -35.27
CA GLU A 242 2.17 27.26 -36.31
C GLU A 242 3.52 27.89 -36.67
N LEU A 243 4.32 28.29 -35.67
CA LEU A 243 5.68 28.82 -35.90
C LEU A 243 6.59 27.77 -36.55
N ASN A 244 6.50 26.50 -36.16
CA ASN A 244 7.23 25.41 -36.80
C ASN A 244 6.76 25.15 -38.23
N SER A 245 5.46 25.24 -38.51
CA SER A 245 4.90 25.09 -39.86
C SER A 245 5.33 26.23 -40.76
N GLN A 246 5.23 27.48 -40.30
CA GLN A 246 5.73 28.66 -41.02
C GLN A 246 7.24 28.59 -41.25
N LEU A 247 8.01 28.11 -40.27
CA LEU A 247 9.45 27.93 -40.39
C LEU A 247 9.81 26.82 -41.40
N ALA A 248 9.07 25.71 -41.40
CA ALA A 248 9.21 24.63 -42.37
C ALA A 248 8.87 25.09 -43.79
N GLU A 249 7.76 25.80 -43.98
CA GLU A 249 7.35 26.42 -45.26
C GLU A 249 8.40 27.43 -45.75
N ASN A 250 8.97 28.25 -44.85
CA ASN A 250 10.07 29.16 -45.16
C ASN A 250 11.37 28.43 -45.55
N TYR A 251 11.64 27.24 -45.01
CA TYR A 251 12.79 26.42 -45.40
C TYR A 251 12.53 25.68 -46.71
N GLU A 252 11.32 25.17 -46.93
CA GLU A 252 10.90 24.52 -48.18
C GLU A 252 10.90 25.53 -49.34
N GLN A 253 10.40 26.75 -49.12
CA GLN A 253 10.49 27.83 -50.10
C GLN A 253 11.96 28.16 -50.44
N LYS A 254 12.84 28.37 -49.44
CA LYS A 254 14.27 28.65 -49.70
C LYS A 254 14.98 27.49 -50.39
N LEU A 255 14.58 26.25 -50.11
CA LEU A 255 15.08 25.07 -50.81
C LEU A 255 14.56 25.00 -52.25
N ALA A 256 13.28 25.33 -52.49
CA ALA A 256 12.70 25.41 -53.83
C ALA A 256 13.34 26.54 -54.65
N ASP A 257 13.55 27.71 -54.06
CA ASP A 257 14.22 28.87 -54.68
C ASP A 257 15.65 28.50 -55.08
N THR A 258 16.45 27.94 -54.17
CA THR A 258 17.85 27.53 -54.47
C THR A 258 17.94 26.35 -55.44
N LEU A 259 16.98 25.42 -55.42
CA LEU A 259 16.87 24.37 -56.45
C LEU A 259 16.41 24.93 -57.80
N SER A 260 15.60 25.99 -57.82
CA SER A 260 15.18 26.68 -59.04
C SER A 260 16.34 27.49 -59.63
N GLU A 261 17.09 28.21 -58.80
CA GLU A 261 18.30 28.93 -59.22
C GLU A 261 19.34 27.94 -59.78
N LEU A 262 19.57 26.81 -59.10
CA LEU A 262 20.48 25.76 -59.60
C LEU A 262 20.01 25.15 -60.92
N ARG A 263 18.69 24.98 -61.11
CA ARG A 263 18.11 24.57 -62.40
C ARG A 263 18.32 25.63 -63.48
N GLU A 264 18.05 26.90 -63.19
CA GLU A 264 18.25 28.01 -64.14
C GLU A 264 19.73 28.20 -64.51
N GLN A 265 20.65 28.00 -63.55
CA GLN A 265 22.10 27.94 -63.80
C GLN A 265 22.45 26.78 -64.73
N TYR A 266 21.93 25.56 -64.52
CA TYR A 266 22.15 24.43 -65.41
C TYR A 266 21.48 24.59 -66.78
N GLU A 267 20.27 25.13 -66.87
CA GLU A 267 19.59 25.43 -68.14
C GLU A 267 20.31 26.53 -68.91
N THR A 268 20.81 27.56 -68.23
CA THR A 268 21.64 28.61 -68.84
C THR A 268 22.98 28.05 -69.29
N GLN A 269 23.62 27.16 -68.52
CA GLN A 269 24.85 26.48 -68.95
C GLN A 269 24.59 25.55 -70.14
N LEU A 270 23.49 24.79 -70.14
CA LEU A 270 23.08 23.95 -71.27
C LEU A 270 22.75 24.80 -72.52
N ARG A 271 22.15 25.97 -72.34
CA ARG A 271 21.90 26.93 -73.42
C ARG A 271 23.20 27.50 -73.96
N MET A 272 24.12 27.98 -73.12
CA MET A 272 25.45 28.43 -73.56
C MET A 272 26.22 27.32 -74.27
N ASN A 273 26.26 26.10 -73.71
CA ASN A 273 26.87 24.94 -74.38
C ASN A 273 26.22 24.64 -75.74
N LYS A 274 24.90 24.76 -75.85
CA LYS A 274 24.17 24.58 -77.12
C LYS A 274 24.48 25.69 -78.11
N ASP A 275 24.50 26.95 -77.68
CA ASP A 275 24.76 28.12 -78.51
C ASP A 275 26.25 28.14 -78.96
N GLU A 276 27.18 27.68 -78.11
CA GLU A 276 28.58 27.39 -78.47
C GLU A 276 28.69 26.25 -79.49
N ILE A 277 27.96 25.14 -79.29
CA ILE A 277 27.93 24.02 -80.25
C ILE A 277 27.31 24.45 -81.59
N GLU A 278 26.25 25.25 -81.58
CA GLU A 278 25.61 25.79 -82.77
C GLU A 278 26.53 26.77 -83.50
N THR A 279 27.18 27.72 -82.81
CA THR A 279 28.18 28.60 -83.44
C THR A 279 29.43 27.84 -83.92
N ILE A 280 29.84 26.76 -83.26
CA ILE A 280 30.87 25.84 -83.77
C ILE A 280 30.40 25.13 -85.04
N TYR A 281 29.15 24.68 -85.12
CA TYR A 281 28.59 24.08 -86.33
C TYR A 281 28.37 25.10 -87.45
N GLU A 282 27.87 26.31 -87.16
CA GLU A 282 27.72 27.40 -88.13
C GLU A 282 29.07 27.84 -88.70
N THR A 283 30.07 28.08 -87.84
CA THR A 283 31.43 28.38 -88.30
C THR A 283 31.99 27.22 -89.11
N LYS A 284 31.75 25.95 -88.72
CA LYS A 284 32.19 24.78 -89.51
C LYS A 284 31.48 24.67 -90.85
N ILE A 285 30.18 24.96 -90.92
CA ILE A 285 29.38 24.99 -92.15
C ILE A 285 29.86 26.13 -93.05
N ALA A 286 30.06 27.34 -92.51
CA ALA A 286 30.60 28.48 -93.24
C ALA A 286 32.02 28.22 -93.76
N ASP A 287 32.84 27.46 -93.02
CA ASP A 287 34.19 27.08 -93.42
C ASP A 287 34.19 25.97 -94.49
N LEU A 288 33.19 25.08 -94.47
CA LEU A 288 32.93 24.09 -95.52
C LEU A 288 32.33 24.72 -96.78
N GLN A 289 31.43 25.71 -96.64
CA GLN A 289 30.93 26.55 -97.73
C GLN A 289 32.09 27.31 -98.37
N LYS A 290 32.88 28.07 -97.61
CA LYS A 290 34.10 28.74 -98.13
C LYS A 290 35.09 27.79 -98.82
N LYS A 291 35.15 26.52 -98.41
CA LYS A 291 35.96 25.47 -99.09
C LYS A 291 35.31 24.97 -100.38
N LEU A 292 33.98 24.81 -100.38
CA LEU A 292 33.20 24.46 -101.57
C LEU A 292 33.23 25.59 -102.61
N ASP A 293 33.05 26.84 -102.18
CA ASP A 293 33.12 28.06 -102.98
C ASP A 293 34.51 28.21 -103.58
N ARG A 294 35.58 28.13 -102.78
CA ARG A 294 36.97 28.10 -103.30
C ARG A 294 37.21 26.95 -104.29
N ASN A 295 36.61 25.78 -104.08
CA ASN A 295 36.72 24.67 -105.01
C ASN A 295 35.90 24.91 -106.30
N ALA A 296 34.78 25.63 -106.21
CA ALA A 296 34.00 26.10 -107.35
C ALA A 296 34.75 27.20 -108.12
N ASP A 297 35.45 28.11 -107.43
CA ASP A 297 36.33 29.14 -107.99
C ASP A 297 37.54 28.51 -108.70
N PHE A 298 38.23 27.55 -108.07
CA PHE A 298 39.28 26.77 -108.74
C PHE A 298 38.71 26.02 -109.94
N SER A 299 37.52 25.41 -109.82
CA SER A 299 36.84 24.76 -110.93
C SER A 299 36.41 25.74 -112.04
N ALA A 300 36.16 27.01 -111.71
CA ALA A 300 35.88 28.08 -112.67
C ALA A 300 37.17 28.55 -113.36
N SER A 301 38.26 28.79 -112.61
CA SER A 301 39.59 29.08 -113.14
C SER A 301 40.03 28.01 -114.13
N TYR A 302 39.96 26.73 -113.74
CA TYR A 302 40.27 25.62 -114.65
C TYR A 302 39.34 25.55 -115.87
N ARG A 303 38.06 25.98 -115.76
CA ARG A 303 37.14 26.06 -116.91
C ARG A 303 37.47 27.23 -117.85
N ASP A 304 37.92 28.36 -117.34
CA ASP A 304 38.32 29.52 -118.15
C ASP A 304 39.75 29.40 -118.70
N GLU A 305 40.65 28.72 -118.00
CA GLU A 305 41.91 28.18 -118.55
C GLU A 305 41.63 27.19 -119.70
N LEU A 306 40.66 26.29 -119.54
CA LEU A 306 40.26 25.37 -120.63
C LEU A 306 39.66 26.13 -121.83
N ARG A 307 38.88 27.19 -121.60
CA ARG A 307 38.32 28.07 -122.66
C ARG A 307 39.41 28.87 -123.38
N THR A 308 40.36 29.44 -122.66
CA THR A 308 41.47 30.21 -123.25
C THR A 308 42.46 29.30 -123.98
N LEU A 309 42.74 28.10 -123.47
CA LEU A 309 43.47 27.07 -124.21
C LEU A 309 42.70 26.62 -125.45
N LYS A 310 41.38 26.40 -125.37
CA LYS A 310 40.58 25.98 -126.53
C LYS A 310 40.54 27.04 -127.63
N THR A 311 40.24 28.29 -127.31
CA THR A 311 40.28 29.39 -128.30
C THR A 311 41.67 29.57 -128.93
N LYS A 312 42.74 29.32 -128.17
CA LYS A 312 44.12 29.31 -128.69
C LYS A 312 44.36 28.14 -129.64
N VAL A 313 43.89 26.93 -129.33
CA VAL A 313 43.89 25.76 -130.23
C VAL A 313 43.09 26.02 -131.50
N ASP A 314 41.89 26.56 -131.40
CA ASP A 314 41.03 26.87 -132.54
C ASP A 314 41.72 27.89 -133.48
N SER A 315 42.41 28.91 -132.94
CA SER A 315 43.20 29.88 -133.72
C SER A 315 44.45 29.28 -134.39
N LEU A 316 45.05 28.25 -133.80
CA LEU A 316 46.19 27.53 -134.37
C LEU A 316 45.72 26.54 -135.43
N SER A 317 44.57 25.90 -135.23
CA SER A 317 43.93 25.05 -136.24
C SER A 317 43.54 25.86 -137.48
N SER A 318 42.96 27.06 -137.34
CA SER A 318 42.66 27.89 -138.50
C SER A 318 43.92 28.31 -139.27
N LYS A 319 45.04 28.57 -138.57
CA LYS A 319 46.34 28.82 -139.22
C LYS A 319 46.90 27.57 -139.91
N ASN A 320 46.78 26.40 -139.30
CA ASN A 320 47.23 25.14 -139.87
C ASN A 320 46.47 24.81 -141.16
N ASN A 321 45.14 24.88 -141.14
CA ASN A 321 44.29 24.61 -142.31
C ASN A 321 44.58 25.57 -143.47
N ASN A 322 44.86 26.86 -143.16
CA ASN A 322 45.27 27.84 -144.18
C ASN A 322 46.64 27.48 -144.78
N LEU A 323 47.62 27.06 -143.97
CA LEU A 323 48.94 26.63 -144.44
C LEU A 323 48.83 25.36 -145.29
N GLU A 324 48.06 24.35 -144.86
CA GLU A 324 47.79 23.13 -145.63
C GLU A 324 47.15 23.44 -146.99
N SER A 325 46.17 24.36 -147.04
CA SER A 325 45.57 24.82 -148.30
C SER A 325 46.60 25.45 -149.24
N THR A 326 47.48 26.32 -148.74
CA THR A 326 48.57 26.88 -149.56
C THR A 326 49.56 25.81 -150.02
N ASN A 327 49.89 24.84 -149.17
CA ASN A 327 50.84 23.76 -149.48
C ASN A 327 50.31 22.86 -150.61
N ILE A 328 49.02 22.47 -150.56
CA ILE A 328 48.35 21.72 -151.64
C ILE A 328 48.38 22.49 -152.97
N SER A 329 48.17 23.81 -152.94
CA SER A 329 48.23 24.64 -154.16
C SER A 329 49.63 24.68 -154.79
N LEU A 330 50.68 24.72 -153.97
CA LEU A 330 52.08 24.72 -154.41
C LEU A 330 52.52 23.35 -154.93
N LEU A 331 52.10 22.26 -154.28
CA LEU A 331 52.41 20.89 -154.71
C LEU A 331 51.82 20.57 -156.09
N ASN A 332 50.59 20.99 -156.37
CA ASN A 332 50.01 20.86 -157.72
C ASN A 332 50.79 21.70 -158.74
N ARG A 333 51.19 22.93 -158.39
CA ARG A 333 51.97 23.80 -159.28
C ARG A 333 53.35 23.25 -159.61
N ILE A 334 54.00 22.56 -158.67
CA ILE A 334 55.25 21.84 -158.89
C ILE A 334 55.03 20.69 -159.88
N LYS A 335 54.00 19.86 -159.65
CA LYS A 335 53.70 18.67 -160.45
C LYS A 335 53.39 18.98 -161.93
N ASP A 336 52.74 20.11 -162.21
CA ASP A 336 52.52 20.58 -163.58
C ASP A 336 53.83 21.04 -164.26
N LEU A 337 54.75 21.67 -163.51
CA LEU A 337 56.06 22.10 -164.02
C LEU A 337 57.00 20.91 -164.28
N GLU A 338 57.01 19.92 -163.38
CA GLU A 338 57.75 18.66 -163.56
C GLU A 338 57.32 17.94 -164.84
N LYS A 339 56.01 17.89 -165.11
CA LYS A 339 55.47 17.25 -166.32
C LYS A 339 55.89 17.95 -167.61
N MET A 340 55.94 19.29 -167.63
CA MET A 340 56.45 20.04 -168.79
C MET A 340 57.94 19.76 -169.04
N LEU A 341 58.74 19.76 -167.98
CA LEU A 341 60.19 19.57 -168.06
C LEU A 341 60.56 18.17 -168.58
N GLU A 342 59.78 17.14 -168.23
CA GLU A 342 60.00 15.79 -168.74
C GLU A 342 59.64 15.66 -170.23
N GLN A 343 58.61 16.35 -170.73
CA GLN A 343 58.28 16.37 -172.17
C GLN A 343 59.34 17.11 -173.01
N GLU A 344 59.94 18.18 -172.49
CA GLU A 344 61.09 18.83 -173.14
C GLU A 344 62.31 17.91 -173.18
N ARG A 345 62.52 17.07 -172.16
CA ARG A 345 63.60 16.08 -172.11
C ARG A 345 63.43 14.94 -173.09
N GLU A 346 62.22 14.38 -173.22
CA GLU A 346 61.94 13.34 -174.23
C GLU A 346 62.22 13.89 -175.64
N TRP A 347 61.70 15.08 -175.96
CA TRP A 347 61.94 15.72 -177.26
C TRP A 347 63.43 15.97 -177.55
N HIS A 348 64.19 16.41 -176.55
CA HIS A 348 65.64 16.59 -176.70
C HIS A 348 66.40 15.27 -176.85
N ASN A 349 66.02 14.20 -176.16
CA ASN A 349 66.65 12.89 -176.29
C ASN A 349 66.43 12.27 -177.68
N ASP A 350 65.21 12.32 -178.22
CA ASP A 350 64.92 11.79 -179.56
C ASP A 350 65.71 12.54 -180.65
N ALA A 351 65.79 13.88 -180.53
CA ALA A 351 66.59 14.71 -181.43
C ALA A 351 68.10 14.44 -181.33
N LEU A 352 68.60 14.07 -180.15
CA LEU A 352 70.01 13.76 -179.91
C LEU A 352 70.36 12.35 -180.42
N SER A 353 69.50 11.36 -180.15
CA SER A 353 69.58 9.99 -180.67
C SER A 353 69.66 9.96 -182.20
N ALA A 354 68.77 10.71 -182.88
CA ALA A 354 68.80 10.82 -184.35
C ALA A 354 70.14 11.36 -184.90
N LYS A 355 70.84 12.22 -184.15
CA LYS A 355 72.16 12.75 -184.52
C LYS A 355 73.32 11.85 -184.10
N GLU A 356 73.17 11.03 -183.07
CA GLU A 356 74.13 9.96 -182.77
C GLU A 356 74.11 8.86 -183.84
N GLU A 357 72.94 8.52 -184.39
CA GLU A 357 72.81 7.56 -185.49
C GLU A 357 73.50 8.07 -186.78
N GLU A 358 73.27 9.33 -187.17
CA GLU A 358 73.99 9.98 -188.28
C GLU A 358 75.52 9.98 -188.07
N LEU A 359 75.98 10.33 -186.86
CA LEU A 359 77.42 10.30 -186.51
C LEU A 359 78.00 8.88 -186.49
N ARG A 360 77.17 7.84 -186.29
CA ARG A 360 77.57 6.43 -186.38
C ARG A 360 77.82 5.99 -187.81
N THR A 361 76.92 6.36 -188.73
CA THR A 361 77.05 6.00 -190.15
C THR A 361 78.30 6.64 -190.78
N LEU A 362 78.52 7.95 -190.60
CA LEU A 362 79.74 8.62 -191.10
C LEU A 362 81.03 8.07 -190.46
N ARG A 363 81.00 7.62 -189.21
CA ARG A 363 82.17 6.97 -188.59
C ARG A 363 82.49 5.62 -189.23
N ASN A 364 81.49 4.80 -189.51
CA ASN A 364 81.69 3.51 -190.17
C ASN A 364 82.21 3.68 -191.60
N GLU A 365 81.67 4.63 -192.37
CA GLU A 365 82.18 4.94 -193.72
C GLU A 365 83.65 5.42 -193.68
N MET A 366 84.01 6.25 -192.69
CA MET A 366 85.38 6.73 -192.51
C MET A 366 86.34 5.62 -192.05
N GLU A 367 85.93 4.72 -191.15
CA GLU A 367 86.75 3.54 -190.78
C GLU A 367 86.92 2.58 -191.96
N GLN A 368 85.90 2.41 -192.81
CA GLN A 368 85.98 1.56 -194.00
C GLN A 368 86.94 2.14 -195.05
N GLN A 369 86.88 3.45 -195.33
CA GLN A 369 87.88 4.10 -196.20
C GLN A 369 89.30 4.04 -195.59
N LEU A 370 89.45 4.17 -194.27
CA LEU A 370 90.76 4.03 -193.61
C LEU A 370 91.30 2.58 -193.64
N ALA A 371 90.44 1.57 -193.77
CA ALA A 371 90.86 0.20 -194.01
C ALA A 371 91.36 0.00 -195.46
N GLU A 372 90.61 0.49 -196.45
CA GLU A 372 91.00 0.44 -197.87
C GLU A 372 92.32 1.21 -198.12
N TYR A 373 92.51 2.37 -197.47
CA TYR A 373 93.78 3.11 -197.52
C TYR A 373 94.95 2.38 -196.83
N ARG A 374 94.71 1.51 -195.85
CA ARG A 374 95.77 0.67 -195.24
C ARG A 374 96.20 -0.47 -196.14
N GLU A 375 95.26 -1.17 -196.76
CA GLU A 375 95.57 -2.25 -197.70
C GLU A 375 96.34 -1.72 -198.92
N LEU A 376 95.97 -0.53 -199.41
CA LEU A 376 96.72 0.18 -200.45
C LEU A 376 98.11 0.66 -199.98
N LEU A 377 98.27 0.99 -198.69
CA LEU A 377 99.56 1.37 -198.11
C LEU A 377 100.50 0.17 -197.99
N ASP A 378 100.02 -1.01 -197.59
CA ASP A 378 100.85 -2.21 -197.45
C ASP A 378 101.35 -2.71 -198.82
N ILE A 379 100.51 -2.62 -199.87
CA ILE A 379 100.94 -2.84 -201.27
C ILE A 379 102.05 -1.84 -201.67
N LYS A 380 101.94 -0.58 -201.22
CA LYS A 380 102.95 0.46 -201.47
C LYS A 380 104.25 0.21 -200.68
N VAL A 381 104.18 -0.34 -199.45
CA VAL A 381 105.35 -0.72 -198.65
C VAL A 381 106.12 -1.89 -199.28
N ALA A 382 105.42 -2.85 -199.91
CA ALA A 382 106.06 -3.91 -200.68
C ALA A 382 106.92 -3.34 -201.83
N LEU A 383 106.38 -2.38 -202.59
CA LEU A 383 107.12 -1.68 -203.67
C LEU A 383 108.25 -0.78 -203.14
N ASP A 384 108.06 -0.10 -202.00
CA ASP A 384 109.12 0.66 -201.34
C ASP A 384 110.30 -0.23 -200.91
N MET A 385 110.05 -1.47 -200.45
CA MET A 385 111.12 -2.41 -200.09
C MET A 385 111.95 -2.84 -201.31
N GLU A 386 111.34 -3.01 -202.48
CA GLU A 386 112.06 -3.28 -203.73
C GLU A 386 112.89 -2.05 -204.18
N ILE A 387 112.41 -0.84 -203.92
CA ILE A 387 113.16 0.41 -204.20
C ILE A 387 114.28 0.65 -203.15
N ALA A 388 114.09 0.25 -201.89
CA ALA A 388 115.08 0.37 -200.83
C ALA A 388 116.36 -0.46 -201.12
N ALA A 389 116.22 -1.57 -201.85
CA ALA A 389 117.36 -2.34 -202.37
C ALA A 389 118.29 -1.49 -203.27
N TYR A 390 117.75 -0.46 -203.94
CA TYR A 390 118.47 0.42 -204.88
C TYR A 390 118.85 1.80 -204.31
N ARG A 391 118.42 2.16 -203.09
CA ARG A 391 118.84 3.41 -202.39
C ARG A 391 119.85 3.21 -201.27
N LYS A 392 120.39 2.00 -201.18
CA LYS A 392 121.75 1.75 -200.70
C LYS A 392 122.76 2.64 -201.48
N LEU A 393 123.84 3.04 -200.81
CA LEU A 393 125.16 3.45 -201.35
C LEU A 393 125.58 4.95 -201.26
N LEU A 394 124.67 5.94 -201.17
CA LEU A 394 124.97 7.33 -200.76
C LEU A 394 123.73 7.87 -200.00
N GLU A 395 123.77 8.49 -198.81
CA GLU A 395 124.82 9.11 -197.95
C GLU A 395 124.75 8.52 -196.48
N GLY A 396 125.40 9.05 -195.41
CA GLY A 396 125.34 8.42 -194.04
C GLY A 396 125.67 9.24 -192.73
N GLU A 397 125.30 8.64 -191.54
CA GLU A 397 125.67 8.87 -190.06
C GLU A 397 124.65 9.57 -188.96
N GLU A 398 124.20 8.90 -187.79
CA GLU A 398 123.55 9.27 -186.38
C GLU A 398 122.01 9.09 -185.79
N ILE A 399 121.64 9.26 -184.44
CA ILE A 399 120.37 8.79 -183.61
C ILE A 399 119.97 9.44 -182.14
N ARG A 400 118.77 9.24 -181.36
CA ARG A 400 118.48 9.09 -179.77
C ARG A 400 117.24 9.67 -178.75
N LEU A 401 116.66 8.99 -177.58
CA LEU A 401 116.03 9.25 -176.03
C LEU A 401 114.51 9.11 -175.17
N ASN A 402 114.22 8.97 -173.73
CA ASN A 402 112.83 8.85 -172.79
C ASN A 402 112.55 8.88 -171.06
N ILE A 403 111.34 8.65 -170.24
CA ILE A 403 110.88 8.91 -168.64
C ILE A 403 109.60 8.23 -167.63
N SER A 404 109.22 8.44 -166.22
CA SER A 404 108.02 7.86 -165.19
C SER A 404 107.55 8.25 -163.53
N PRO A 405 106.45 7.74 -162.67
CA PRO A 405 105.70 8.11 -161.22
C PRO A 405 105.19 7.07 -159.92
N SER A 406 104.37 7.01 -158.67
CA SER A 406 103.34 7.57 -157.48
C SER A 406 103.06 6.76 -155.96
N SER A 407 102.18 6.69 -154.75
CA SER A 407 100.90 7.10 -153.79
C SER A 407 100.59 6.63 -152.11
N SER A 408 99.43 6.76 -151.21
CA SER A 408 99.14 6.50 -149.57
C SER A 408 97.69 6.27 -148.60
N ARG A 409 97.47 6.14 -147.13
CA ARG A 409 96.18 5.89 -146.04
C ARG A 409 96.25 5.88 -144.30
N ALA A 410 95.42 5.66 -143.08
CA ALA A 410 94.01 5.54 -142.21
C ALA A 410 93.81 5.31 -140.47
N SER A 411 92.64 5.33 -139.54
CA SER A 411 92.41 5.04 -137.89
C SER A 411 90.99 4.99 -136.87
N SER A 412 90.77 4.65 -135.44
CA SER A 412 89.49 4.70 -134.33
C SER A 412 89.33 4.20 -132.65
N PRO A 413 88.24 4.42 -131.63
CA PRO A 413 88.02 4.19 -129.99
C PRO A 413 86.61 3.93 -128.95
N GLN A 414 86.46 3.63 -127.50
CA GLN A 414 85.21 3.64 -126.35
C GLN A 414 85.08 3.11 -124.67
N PRO A 415 84.03 3.31 -123.63
CA PRO A 415 83.85 3.03 -121.98
C PRO A 415 82.47 2.80 -120.89
N SER A 416 82.37 2.44 -119.45
CA SER A 416 81.18 2.41 -118.24
C SER A 416 81.30 1.88 -116.58
N ARG A 417 80.54 1.64 -115.32
CA ARG A 417 79.22 1.75 -114.27
C ARG A 417 79.17 1.00 -112.67
N LEU A 418 78.42 0.83 -111.38
CA LEU A 418 77.35 1.19 -110.13
C LEU A 418 77.23 0.26 -108.64
N THR A 419 76.53 0.09 -107.33
CA THR A 419 75.46 0.51 -106.09
C THR A 419 75.20 -0.29 -104.52
N PRO A 420 74.35 0.00 -103.34
CA PRO A 420 74.24 -0.46 -101.72
C PRO A 420 72.92 -0.76 -100.57
N LEU A 421 72.91 -1.06 -99.11
CA LEU A 421 71.78 -1.37 -97.89
C LEU A 421 71.97 -1.36 -96.15
N ARG A 422 71.33 -1.69 -94.83
CA ARG A 422 70.12 -2.32 -93.84
C ARG A 422 69.67 -2.01 -92.15
N SER A 423 69.27 -2.88 -91.02
CA SER A 423 68.37 -2.72 -89.58
C SER A 423 68.35 -3.73 -88.15
N HIS A 424 67.74 -3.92 -86.78
CA HIS A 424 66.79 -3.56 -85.44
C HIS A 424 66.87 -4.43 -83.90
N LYS A 425 66.25 -4.66 -82.55
CA LYS A 425 65.12 -4.47 -81.31
C LYS A 425 65.20 -5.33 -79.76
N ARG A 426 64.61 -5.53 -78.40
CA ARG A 426 63.72 -5.17 -76.99
C ARG A 426 63.79 -6.16 -75.53
N ARG A 427 63.26 -6.39 -74.14
CA ARG A 427 62.26 -6.18 -72.79
C ARG A 427 62.53 -6.91 -71.21
N ARG A 428 61.96 -7.14 -69.85
CA ARG A 428 60.98 -6.92 -68.50
C ARG A 428 61.31 -7.74 -67.00
N ILE A 429 60.83 -8.01 -65.61
CA ILE A 429 59.72 -8.05 -64.35
C ILE A 429 60.17 -8.27 -62.68
N LEU A 430 59.65 -8.59 -61.32
CA LEU A 430 58.45 -8.95 -60.21
C LEU A 430 58.64 -9.18 -58.47
N THR A 431 57.63 -9.47 -57.43
CA THR A 431 57.44 -10.11 -55.87
C THR A 431 57.47 -9.50 -54.27
N ASP A 432 57.08 -9.89 -52.89
CA ASP A 432 56.10 -10.68 -51.81
C ASP A 432 56.15 -10.67 -50.05
N SER A 433 55.22 -11.11 -49.00
CA SER A 433 55.29 -11.21 -47.31
C SER A 433 54.14 -11.70 -46.07
N GLU A 434 54.28 -11.89 -44.61
CA GLU A 434 53.30 -12.34 -43.34
C GLU A 434 53.54 -12.15 -41.65
N ARG A 435 52.55 -12.12 -40.58
CA ARG A 435 52.53 -12.57 -39.02
C ARG A 435 51.40 -12.19 -37.87
N THR A 436 51.37 -12.72 -36.58
CA THR A 436 50.23 -12.74 -35.48
C THR A 436 50.47 -12.46 -33.91
N SER A 437 49.40 -12.30 -33.04
CA SER A 437 49.32 -12.46 -31.51
C SER A 437 47.88 -12.54 -30.87
N SER A 438 47.68 -12.79 -29.54
CA SER A 438 46.37 -13.13 -28.87
C SER A 438 45.95 -12.32 -27.59
N GLY A 439 44.67 -12.37 -27.14
CA GLY A 439 44.16 -11.65 -25.95
C GLY A 439 42.67 -11.84 -25.56
N ILE A 440 42.22 -11.26 -24.43
CA ILE A 440 40.82 -11.30 -23.91
C ILE A 440 39.98 -10.18 -24.52
N GLN A 441 38.72 -10.45 -24.88
CA GLN A 441 37.80 -9.48 -25.49
C GLN A 441 36.67 -9.04 -24.53
N THR A 442 36.48 -7.74 -24.39
CA THR A 442 35.38 -7.13 -23.61
C THR A 442 34.74 -5.98 -24.37
N SER A 443 33.42 -5.91 -24.35
CA SER A 443 32.58 -4.90 -25.03
C SER A 443 31.66 -4.25 -24.01
N ALA A 444 31.45 -2.94 -24.10
CA ALA A 444 30.55 -2.20 -23.20
C ALA A 444 29.79 -1.12 -23.97
N ARG A 445 28.54 -0.91 -23.59
CA ARG A 445 27.61 0.05 -24.19
C ARG A 445 26.84 0.76 -23.09
N ALA A 446 26.67 2.07 -23.23
CA ALA A 446 25.79 2.88 -22.38
C ALA A 446 24.96 3.79 -23.27
N SER A 447 23.68 3.94 -22.93
CA SER A 447 22.68 4.75 -23.63
C SER A 447 22.40 6.08 -22.89
N GLY A 448 23.12 6.34 -21.78
CA GLY A 448 22.99 7.52 -20.95
C GLY A 448 24.01 7.56 -19.82
N ASP A 449 23.74 8.37 -18.79
CA ASP A 449 24.66 8.72 -17.69
C ASP A 449 25.09 7.55 -16.77
N VAL A 450 24.57 6.33 -16.97
CA VAL A 450 24.87 5.15 -16.12
C VAL A 450 25.44 4.01 -16.97
N GLU A 451 26.51 3.37 -16.52
CA GLU A 451 27.14 2.22 -17.19
C GLU A 451 27.41 1.02 -16.26
N VAL A 452 27.56 -0.18 -16.85
CA VAL A 452 28.10 -1.36 -16.17
C VAL A 452 29.64 -1.31 -16.26
N SER A 453 30.27 -0.68 -15.27
CA SER A 453 31.71 -0.40 -15.27
C SER A 453 32.58 -1.64 -15.08
N GLU A 454 32.07 -2.69 -14.43
CA GLU A 454 32.78 -3.95 -14.20
C GLU A 454 31.78 -5.07 -13.87
N HIS A 455 32.07 -6.30 -14.27
CA HIS A 455 31.47 -7.51 -13.69
C HIS A 455 32.57 -8.56 -13.47
N ASP A 456 32.45 -9.36 -12.42
CA ASP A 456 33.38 -10.43 -12.12
C ASP A 456 33.00 -11.72 -12.85
N MET A 457 33.93 -12.31 -13.61
CA MET A 457 33.72 -13.59 -14.31
C MET A 457 33.59 -14.79 -13.35
N GLN A 458 33.94 -14.63 -12.07
CA GLN A 458 33.72 -15.61 -11.01
C GLN A 458 32.40 -15.41 -10.22
N GLY A 459 31.51 -14.52 -10.67
CA GLY A 459 30.15 -14.38 -10.13
C GLY A 459 30.05 -13.75 -8.72
N LYS A 460 31.04 -12.95 -8.29
CA LYS A 460 31.03 -12.30 -6.96
C LYS A 460 30.34 -10.94 -6.95
N PHE A 461 30.48 -10.14 -8.00
CA PHE A 461 29.90 -8.80 -8.06
C PHE A 461 29.65 -8.27 -9.47
N VAL A 462 28.79 -7.24 -9.54
CA VAL A 462 28.68 -6.29 -10.65
C VAL A 462 28.80 -4.87 -10.11
N LYS A 463 29.53 -4.00 -10.81
CA LYS A 463 29.68 -2.57 -10.51
C LYS A 463 28.94 -1.75 -11.56
N ILE A 464 28.13 -0.80 -11.09
CA ILE A 464 27.44 0.21 -11.90
C ILE A 464 28.01 1.58 -11.54
N HIS A 465 28.37 2.38 -12.54
CA HIS A 465 28.95 3.71 -12.37
C HIS A 465 28.06 4.79 -12.99
N ASN A 466 27.82 5.88 -12.25
CA ASN A 466 27.15 7.07 -12.77
C ASN A 466 28.22 8.05 -13.28
N LYS A 467 28.34 8.18 -14.61
CA LYS A 467 29.19 9.16 -15.32
C LYS A 467 28.54 10.54 -15.46
N GLY A 468 27.27 10.63 -15.10
CA GLY A 468 26.47 11.85 -15.15
C GLY A 468 26.85 12.89 -14.12
N LYS A 469 26.37 14.11 -14.37
CA LYS A 469 26.51 15.26 -13.45
C LYS A 469 25.34 15.36 -12.45
N GLN A 470 24.34 14.49 -12.54
CA GLN A 470 23.14 14.49 -11.70
C GLN A 470 22.98 13.18 -10.92
N GLU A 471 22.23 13.24 -9.82
CA GLU A 471 21.92 12.09 -8.98
C GLU A 471 20.75 11.29 -9.57
N ILE A 472 20.93 9.97 -9.76
CA ILE A 472 20.01 9.14 -10.54
C ILE A 472 19.32 8.12 -9.62
N SER A 473 18.00 8.14 -9.62
CA SER A 473 17.18 7.19 -8.86
C SER A 473 17.05 5.86 -9.60
N LEU A 474 17.65 4.81 -9.05
CA LEU A 474 17.59 3.44 -9.55
C LEU A 474 16.32 2.69 -9.08
N GLY A 475 15.37 3.39 -8.47
CA GLY A 475 14.15 2.78 -7.93
C GLY A 475 13.35 2.01 -8.99
N SER A 476 13.18 0.70 -8.78
CA SER A 476 12.53 -0.24 -9.71
C SER A 476 13.32 -0.60 -10.99
N TRP A 477 14.56 -0.11 -11.15
CA TRP A 477 15.48 -0.57 -12.20
C TRP A 477 15.90 -2.02 -11.94
N GLN A 478 16.39 -2.71 -12.98
CA GLN A 478 16.72 -4.14 -12.92
C GLN A 478 18.09 -4.40 -13.58
N LEU A 479 18.93 -5.17 -12.90
CA LEU A 479 20.23 -5.61 -13.40
C LEU A 479 20.13 -7.10 -13.73
N VAL A 480 20.24 -7.42 -15.02
CA VAL A 480 20.09 -8.77 -15.58
C VAL A 480 21.47 -9.25 -16.02
N GLN A 481 21.91 -10.41 -15.55
CA GLN A 481 23.12 -11.06 -16.04
C GLN A 481 22.78 -12.40 -16.68
N LYS A 482 23.29 -12.60 -17.90
CA LYS A 482 23.20 -13.81 -18.70
C LYS A 482 24.59 -14.41 -18.83
N GLY A 483 24.74 -15.65 -18.37
CA GLY A 483 25.87 -16.51 -18.68
C GLY A 483 25.41 -17.75 -19.44
N GLU A 484 26.37 -18.60 -19.79
CA GLU A 484 26.15 -19.89 -20.45
C GLU A 484 25.14 -20.77 -19.68
N GLY A 485 23.88 -20.79 -20.16
CA GLY A 485 22.79 -21.57 -19.58
C GLY A 485 22.06 -20.97 -18.36
N ALA A 486 22.41 -19.76 -17.90
CA ALA A 486 21.81 -19.17 -16.68
C ALA A 486 21.55 -17.67 -16.79
N GLU A 487 20.38 -17.22 -16.30
CA GLU A 487 19.98 -15.81 -16.23
C GLU A 487 19.61 -15.42 -14.80
N VAL A 488 20.21 -14.35 -14.28
CA VAL A 488 20.03 -13.85 -12.91
C VAL A 488 19.61 -12.39 -12.95
N THR A 489 18.47 -12.06 -12.33
CA THR A 489 17.92 -10.69 -12.29
C THR A 489 17.86 -10.15 -10.87
N TYR A 490 18.63 -9.09 -10.60
CA TYR A 490 18.52 -8.27 -9.39
C TYR A 490 17.59 -7.08 -9.64
N LYS A 491 16.74 -6.72 -8.67
CA LYS A 491 15.88 -5.52 -8.74
C LYS A 491 16.26 -4.53 -7.65
N PHE A 492 16.48 -3.27 -8.03
CA PHE A 492 16.90 -2.23 -7.09
C PHE A 492 15.76 -1.83 -6.15
N PRO A 493 16.02 -1.66 -4.83
CA PRO A 493 15.04 -1.12 -3.89
C PRO A 493 14.51 0.25 -4.34
N ARG A 494 13.23 0.56 -4.04
CA ARG A 494 12.59 1.83 -4.47
C ARG A 494 13.33 3.11 -4.02
N ALA A 495 14.13 3.03 -2.96
CA ALA A 495 14.96 4.13 -2.43
C ALA A 495 16.45 4.03 -2.81
N ALA A 496 16.81 3.21 -3.80
CA ALA A 496 18.18 3.13 -4.30
C ALA A 496 18.48 4.31 -5.25
N VAL A 497 19.57 5.04 -4.97
CA VAL A 497 19.96 6.25 -5.70
C VAL A 497 21.49 6.27 -5.85
N ILE A 498 21.99 6.65 -7.03
CA ILE A 498 23.43 6.72 -7.35
C ILE A 498 23.85 8.17 -7.65
N LYS A 499 24.82 8.67 -6.88
CA LYS A 499 25.31 10.05 -6.95
C LYS A 499 26.25 10.29 -8.14
N PRO A 500 26.39 11.55 -8.63
CA PRO A 500 27.31 11.90 -9.71
C PRO A 500 28.72 11.36 -9.46
N ASN A 501 29.34 10.77 -10.49
CA ASN A 501 30.69 10.18 -10.44
C ASN A 501 30.89 9.10 -9.35
N THR A 502 29.83 8.50 -8.80
CA THR A 502 29.94 7.38 -7.83
C THR A 502 29.68 6.03 -8.48
N THR A 503 30.08 4.97 -7.78
CA THR A 503 29.92 3.57 -8.21
C THR A 503 29.17 2.80 -7.13
N VAL A 504 28.15 2.05 -7.53
CA VAL A 504 27.41 1.10 -6.67
C VAL A 504 27.82 -0.31 -7.05
N THR A 505 28.19 -1.11 -6.06
CA THR A 505 28.54 -2.53 -6.24
C THR A 505 27.41 -3.40 -5.72
N VAL A 506 26.90 -4.30 -6.55
CA VAL A 506 25.94 -5.33 -6.16
C VAL A 506 26.68 -6.66 -6.03
N TRP A 507 26.84 -7.13 -4.80
CA TRP A 507 27.53 -8.37 -4.45
C TRP A 507 26.56 -9.56 -4.37
N SER A 508 27.05 -10.74 -4.73
CA SER A 508 26.35 -12.01 -4.55
C SER A 508 26.14 -12.35 -3.05
N SER A 509 25.12 -13.15 -2.73
CA SER A 509 24.85 -13.56 -1.34
C SER A 509 25.91 -14.49 -0.75
N ASN A 510 26.78 -15.09 -1.58
CA ASN A 510 27.90 -15.93 -1.17
C ASN A 510 29.24 -15.16 -1.09
N SER A 511 29.25 -13.84 -1.28
CA SER A 511 30.46 -13.00 -1.24
C SER A 511 31.07 -12.81 0.16
N GLY A 512 30.30 -13.07 1.23
CA GLY A 512 30.72 -12.84 2.62
C GLY A 512 30.74 -11.36 3.05
N ILE A 513 30.31 -10.43 2.20
CA ILE A 513 30.32 -8.98 2.47
C ILE A 513 28.97 -8.53 3.05
N SER A 514 29.02 -7.63 4.04
CA SER A 514 27.82 -7.03 4.64
C SER A 514 27.32 -5.86 3.80
N ALA A 515 25.99 -5.68 3.73
CA ALA A 515 25.37 -4.60 2.96
C ALA A 515 25.55 -3.24 3.65
N SER A 516 25.99 -2.24 2.87
CA SER A 516 26.11 -0.84 3.28
C SER A 516 25.56 0.08 2.17
N PRO A 517 24.22 0.27 2.10
CA PRO A 517 23.61 1.14 1.12
C PRO A 517 24.01 2.62 1.32
N PRO A 518 24.11 3.43 0.25
CA PRO A 518 23.76 3.10 -1.13
C PRO A 518 24.87 2.40 -1.94
N GLN A 519 26.13 2.48 -1.51
CA GLN A 519 27.29 2.07 -2.34
C GLN A 519 27.52 0.55 -2.40
N THR A 520 27.23 -0.18 -1.33
CA THR A 520 27.45 -1.62 -1.23
C THR A 520 26.11 -2.33 -1.02
N LEU A 521 25.56 -2.91 -2.08
CA LEU A 521 24.34 -3.70 -2.04
C LEU A 521 24.69 -5.19 -2.10
N VAL A 522 23.89 -6.03 -1.45
CA VAL A 522 24.08 -7.49 -1.43
C VAL A 522 22.77 -8.16 -1.84
N MET A 523 22.87 -9.14 -2.73
CA MET A 523 21.73 -9.96 -3.16
C MET A 523 21.21 -10.82 -2.00
N LYS A 524 19.89 -11.06 -1.96
CA LYS A 524 19.29 -11.97 -0.97
C LYS A 524 19.09 -13.34 -1.62
N ASN A 525 19.76 -14.36 -1.08
CA ASN A 525 19.66 -15.77 -1.48
C ASN A 525 19.87 -16.01 -3.00
N GLN A 526 20.74 -15.23 -3.63
CA GLN A 526 21.07 -15.27 -5.05
C GLN A 526 22.54 -14.90 -5.27
N SER A 527 23.17 -15.49 -6.28
CA SER A 527 24.52 -15.16 -6.73
C SER A 527 24.56 -14.85 -8.21
N TRP A 528 25.56 -14.08 -8.64
CA TRP A 528 25.80 -13.79 -10.05
C TRP A 528 26.32 -15.03 -10.81
N CYS A 529 26.22 -14.99 -12.13
CA CYS A 529 26.68 -16.05 -13.01
C CYS A 529 28.22 -16.08 -13.08
N SER A 530 28.79 -17.28 -13.11
CA SER A 530 30.22 -17.52 -13.31
C SER A 530 30.39 -18.33 -14.59
N SER A 531 30.84 -17.72 -15.68
CA SER A 531 30.88 -18.33 -17.01
C SER A 531 32.05 -17.79 -17.86
N SER A 532 32.37 -18.54 -18.93
CA SER A 532 33.36 -18.20 -19.96
C SER A 532 32.94 -16.99 -20.82
N SER A 533 31.63 -16.76 -20.92
CA SER A 533 31.00 -15.59 -21.55
C SER A 533 29.92 -15.04 -20.63
N LEU A 534 29.93 -13.73 -20.37
CA LEU A 534 28.95 -13.05 -19.55
C LEU A 534 28.47 -11.76 -20.24
N LEU A 535 27.15 -11.65 -20.40
CA LEU A 535 26.45 -10.42 -20.77
C LEU A 535 25.69 -9.87 -19.56
N THR A 536 25.95 -8.63 -19.17
CA THR A 536 25.33 -7.96 -18.02
C THR A 536 24.64 -6.69 -18.50
N THR A 537 23.33 -6.59 -18.31
CA THR A 537 22.45 -5.55 -18.86
C THR A 537 21.67 -4.83 -17.76
N LEU A 538 21.61 -3.51 -17.82
CA LEU A 538 20.88 -2.64 -16.91
C LEU A 538 19.62 -2.09 -17.58
N LEU A 539 18.46 -2.45 -17.05
CA LEU A 539 17.14 -2.01 -17.50
C LEU A 539 16.59 -0.91 -16.59
N ASN A 540 15.98 0.11 -17.18
CA ASN A 540 15.30 1.17 -16.42
C ASN A 540 13.96 0.70 -15.81
N SER A 541 13.19 1.64 -15.25
CA SER A 541 11.83 1.39 -14.72
C SER A 541 10.80 0.92 -15.75
N ASN A 542 11.05 1.17 -17.04
CA ASN A 542 10.13 0.92 -18.14
C ASN A 542 10.44 -0.40 -18.88
N GLY A 543 11.67 -0.91 -18.72
CA GLY A 543 12.18 -2.11 -19.40
C GLY A 543 13.22 -1.83 -20.49
N ASP A 544 13.59 -0.56 -20.74
CA ASP A 544 14.55 -0.18 -21.78
C ASP A 544 16.01 -0.47 -21.33
N GLU A 545 16.86 -0.92 -22.25
CA GLU A 545 18.29 -1.10 -22.01
C GLU A 545 19.00 0.26 -21.89
N THR A 546 19.51 0.55 -20.68
CA THR A 546 20.30 1.76 -20.39
C THR A 546 21.79 1.52 -20.51
N ALA A 547 22.27 0.32 -20.21
CA ALA A 547 23.66 -0.08 -20.42
C ALA A 547 23.79 -1.61 -20.51
N SER A 548 24.83 -2.06 -21.20
CA SER A 548 25.23 -3.46 -21.25
C SER A 548 26.75 -3.62 -21.28
N ARG A 549 27.25 -4.75 -20.76
CA ARG A 549 28.65 -5.14 -20.82
C ARG A 549 28.75 -6.64 -21.08
N GLU A 550 29.53 -7.00 -22.08
CA GLU A 550 29.86 -8.37 -22.46
C GLU A 550 31.36 -8.62 -22.25
N SER A 551 31.72 -9.82 -21.82
CA SER A 551 33.13 -10.23 -21.62
C SER A 551 33.30 -11.70 -21.96
N ILE A 552 34.23 -12.02 -22.86
CA ILE A 552 34.43 -13.35 -23.42
C ILE A 552 35.88 -13.79 -23.20
N LYS A 553 36.06 -14.92 -22.52
CA LYS A 553 37.37 -15.51 -22.23
C LYS A 553 37.86 -16.38 -23.40
N VAL A 554 38.45 -15.74 -24.40
CA VAL A 554 39.21 -16.43 -25.46
C VAL A 554 40.32 -17.28 -24.82
N SER A 555 40.46 -18.53 -25.26
CA SER A 555 41.45 -19.48 -24.77
C SER A 555 42.22 -20.05 -25.97
N GLU A 556 43.54 -19.91 -25.97
CA GLU A 556 44.40 -20.31 -27.09
C GLU A 556 44.91 -21.74 -26.87
N SER A 557 44.31 -22.71 -27.57
CA SER A 557 44.61 -24.14 -27.44
C SER A 557 45.56 -24.62 -28.54
N SER A 558 46.84 -24.79 -28.20
CA SER A 558 47.84 -25.38 -29.10
C SER A 558 47.89 -26.91 -28.97
N GLU A 559 47.29 -27.63 -29.92
CA GLU A 559 47.57 -29.06 -30.08
C GLU A 559 48.84 -29.26 -30.90
N ILE A 560 49.87 -29.84 -30.28
CA ILE A 560 51.02 -30.43 -30.98
C ILE A 560 50.87 -31.94 -30.84
N HIS A 561 50.68 -32.63 -31.96
CA HIS A 561 50.76 -34.09 -32.02
C HIS A 561 51.90 -34.49 -32.95
N HIS A 562 52.97 -35.05 -32.37
CA HIS A 562 54.04 -35.71 -33.09
C HIS A 562 54.04 -37.19 -32.67
N MET A 563 54.42 -38.07 -33.60
CA MET A 563 54.22 -39.51 -33.47
C MET A 563 55.29 -40.20 -32.61
N GLU A 564 54.90 -41.33 -32.02
CA GLU A 564 55.75 -42.44 -31.53
C GLU A 564 56.68 -42.13 -30.33
N GLU A 565 56.99 -43.08 -29.44
CA GLU A 565 56.64 -44.51 -29.34
C GLU A 565 55.78 -44.84 -28.11
#